data_AF-A0A9J8ANH8-F1
#
_entry.id   AF-A0A9J8ANH8-F1
#
_cell.length_a   1.000
_cell.length_b   1.000
_cell.length_c   1.000
_cell.angle_alpha   90.00
_cell.angle_beta   90.00
_cell.angle_gamma   90.00
#
_symmetry.space_group_name_H-M   'P 1'
#
loop_
_entity.id
_entity.type
_entity.pdbx_description
1 polymer ?
#
loop_
_entity_poly.entity_id
_entity_poly.type
_entity_poly.pdbx_seq_one_letter_code
_entity_poly.pdbx_strand_id
1 'polypeptide(L)'
;MASGSKYKEHRVNHYRTETRQLIQMMMQESRLTDFQQRQINNQLKRDQEKEKRQLQNLFSTGQKDVGPTHSQRDSTERKEQQMDRFQEVLDEIEERKQFLEDMTALGKGPQYQQLINTEISQKIRELEEIDRKRSEEISTLKLVGKKEQSKERDREGENMNC
;
A
#
# COMPACT_ATOMS: atom_id res chain seq x y z
N MET A 1 41.68 40.42 31.23
CA MET A 1 41.39 38.97 31.28
C MET A 1 39.90 38.79 31.01
N ALA A 2 39.55 38.23 29.86
CA ALA A 2 38.17 38.07 29.41
C ALA A 2 37.47 36.98 30.24
N SER A 3 36.43 37.35 30.98
CA SER A 3 35.58 36.42 31.73
C SER A 3 34.69 35.65 30.76
N GLY A 4 35.01 34.37 30.55
CA GLY A 4 34.31 33.46 29.64
C GLY A 4 32.84 33.23 30.00
N SER A 5 32.00 33.27 28.98
CA SER A 5 30.60 32.89 28.99
C SER A 5 30.39 31.49 29.58
N LYS A 6 29.61 31.42 30.67
CA LYS A 6 29.09 30.18 31.25
C LYS A 6 27.66 29.96 30.76
N TYR A 7 27.47 29.62 29.49
CA TYR A 7 26.17 29.06 29.09
C TYR A 7 26.16 27.60 29.50
N LYS A 8 25.43 27.32 30.57
CA LYS A 8 25.12 25.96 31.02
C LYS A 8 24.29 25.30 29.92
N GLU A 9 24.87 24.28 29.31
CA GLU A 9 24.17 23.27 28.53
C GLU A 9 23.04 22.68 29.40
N HIS A 10 21.81 23.14 29.19
CA HIS A 10 20.66 22.60 29.89
C HIS A 10 20.34 21.22 29.31
N ARG A 11 20.66 20.20 30.11
CA ARG A 11 20.31 18.79 29.91
C ARG A 11 18.93 18.65 29.28
N VAL A 12 18.90 17.90 28.19
CA VAL A 12 17.74 17.34 27.49
C VAL A 12 16.50 17.26 28.40
N ASN A 13 15.57 18.19 28.18
CA ASN A 13 14.31 18.29 28.91
C ASN A 13 13.54 16.99 28.78
N HIS A 14 13.38 16.28 29.89
CA HIS A 14 12.40 15.22 30.02
C HIS A 14 11.04 15.92 30.04
N TYR A 15 10.35 15.90 28.90
CA TYR A 15 8.98 16.36 28.81
C TYR A 15 8.15 15.65 29.89
N ARG A 16 7.45 16.44 30.73
CA ARG A 16 6.49 15.97 31.73
C ARG A 16 5.55 14.95 31.08
N THR A 17 5.10 13.93 31.80
CA THR A 17 4.31 12.81 31.26
C THR A 17 3.17 13.27 30.34
N GLU A 18 2.44 14.31 30.76
CA GLU A 18 1.38 14.97 29.99
C GLU A 18 1.88 15.55 28.65
N THR A 19 3.04 16.24 28.65
CA THR A 19 3.62 16.81 27.43
C THR A 19 4.17 15.72 26.52
N ARG A 20 4.72 14.63 27.06
CA ARG A 20 5.16 13.48 26.28
C ARG A 20 3.97 12.75 25.64
N GLN A 21 2.88 12.58 26.38
CA GLN A 21 1.62 12.02 25.87
C GLN A 21 1.01 12.93 24.81
N LEU A 22 0.98 14.25 25.02
CA LEU A 22 0.50 15.21 24.03
C LEU A 22 1.34 15.15 22.74
N ILE A 23 2.66 15.15 22.85
CA ILE A 23 3.55 15.03 21.68
C ILE A 23 3.29 13.70 20.96
N GLN A 24 3.10 12.59 21.70
CA GLN A 24 2.80 11.29 21.11
C GLN A 24 1.44 11.26 20.43
N MET A 25 0.43 11.89 21.04
CA MET A 25 -0.91 12.04 20.46
C MET A 25 -0.86 12.90 19.21
N MET A 26 -0.14 14.03 19.22
CA MET A 26 0.06 14.88 18.03
C MET A 26 0.85 14.16 16.93
N MET A 27 1.87 13.36 17.28
CA MET A 27 2.61 12.53 16.33
C MET A 27 1.74 11.41 15.76
N GLN A 28 0.86 10.84 16.55
CA GLN A 28 -0.05 9.78 16.08
C GLN A 28 -1.19 10.36 15.23
N GLU A 29 -1.77 11.49 15.65
CA GLU A 29 -2.87 12.17 14.96
C GLU A 29 -2.44 12.79 13.64
N SER A 30 -1.25 13.39 13.55
CA SER A 30 -0.70 13.89 12.27
C SER A 30 -0.52 12.75 11.27
N ARG A 31 0.03 11.62 11.71
CA ARG A 31 0.19 10.43 10.86
C ARG A 31 -1.14 9.81 10.44
N LEU A 32 -2.11 9.76 11.35
CA LEU A 32 -3.48 9.32 11.04
C LEU A 32 -4.15 10.26 10.03
N THR A 33 -3.93 11.57 10.14
CA THR A 33 -4.47 12.57 9.22
C THR A 33 -3.82 12.43 7.84
N ASP A 34 -2.49 12.31 7.77
CA ASP A 34 -1.77 12.12 6.52
C ASP A 34 -2.16 10.80 5.85
N PHE A 35 -2.33 9.73 6.64
CA PHE A 35 -2.84 8.45 6.17
C PHE A 35 -4.25 8.58 5.60
N GLN A 36 -5.19 9.17 6.35
CA GLN A 36 -6.56 9.40 5.89
C GLN A 36 -6.61 10.25 4.62
N GLN A 37 -5.78 11.29 4.54
CA GLN A 37 -5.69 12.14 3.37
C GLN A 37 -5.11 11.40 2.16
N ARG A 38 -4.07 10.57 2.35
CA ARG A 38 -3.53 9.68 1.32
C ARG A 38 -4.59 8.69 0.81
N GLN A 39 -5.34 8.06 1.71
CA GLN A 39 -6.42 7.13 1.37
C GLN A 39 -7.50 7.79 0.51
N ILE A 40 -7.97 8.97 0.89
CA ILE A 40 -8.96 9.74 0.13
C ILE A 40 -8.40 10.11 -1.26
N ASN A 41 -7.16 10.60 -1.32
CA ASN A 41 -6.53 10.99 -2.58
C ASN A 41 -6.31 9.79 -3.51
N ASN A 42 -5.91 8.64 -2.99
CA ASN A 42 -5.72 7.41 -3.76
C ASN A 42 -7.06 6.92 -4.32
N GLN A 43 -8.12 6.90 -3.50
CA GLN A 43 -9.48 6.55 -3.96
C GLN A 43 -9.96 7.49 -5.06
N LEU A 44 -9.78 8.81 -4.91
CA LEU A 44 -10.16 9.79 -5.94
C LEU A 44 -9.38 9.58 -7.25
N LYS A 45 -8.07 9.36 -7.18
CA LYS A 45 -7.26 9.06 -8.38
C LYS A 45 -7.72 7.77 -9.08
N ARG A 46 -8.10 6.74 -8.33
CA ARG A 46 -8.64 5.49 -8.89
C ARG A 46 -9.92 5.74 -9.68
N ASP A 47 -10.85 6.48 -9.10
CA ASP A 47 -12.13 6.76 -9.75
C ASP A 47 -11.93 7.59 -11.03
N GLN A 48 -10.99 8.54 -11.01
CA GLN A 48 -10.61 9.30 -12.20
C GLN A 48 -9.99 8.44 -13.31
N GLU A 49 -9.07 7.52 -12.98
CA GLU A 49 -8.46 6.65 -14.00
C GLU A 49 -9.48 5.66 -14.58
N LYS A 50 -10.41 5.17 -13.75
CA LYS A 50 -11.54 4.35 -14.21
C LYS A 50 -12.42 5.10 -15.20
N GLU A 51 -12.83 6.32 -14.86
CA GLU A 51 -13.65 7.16 -15.73
C GLU A 51 -12.92 7.47 -17.04
N LYS A 52 -11.63 7.84 -16.97
CA LYS A 52 -10.80 8.10 -18.14
C LYS A 52 -10.72 6.89 -19.07
N ARG A 53 -10.54 5.69 -18.52
CA ARG A 53 -10.53 4.44 -19.29
C ARG A 53 -11.90 4.13 -19.90
N GLN A 54 -12.98 4.34 -19.15
CA GLN A 54 -14.34 4.17 -19.67
C GLN A 54 -14.61 5.11 -20.86
N LEU A 55 -14.24 6.38 -20.72
CA LEU A 55 -14.38 7.38 -21.77
C LEU A 55 -13.51 7.03 -22.98
N GLN A 56 -12.26 6.61 -22.76
CA GLN A 56 -11.37 6.19 -23.84
C GLN A 56 -11.97 5.02 -24.65
N ASN A 57 -12.53 4.02 -23.97
CA ASN A 57 -13.23 2.92 -24.63
C ASN A 57 -14.45 3.42 -25.42
N LEU A 58 -15.28 4.27 -24.82
CA LEU A 58 -16.46 4.83 -25.47
C LEU A 58 -16.11 5.59 -26.76
N PHE A 59 -15.10 6.47 -26.71
CA PHE A 59 -14.69 7.25 -27.87
C PHE A 59 -13.99 6.41 -28.95
N SER A 60 -13.24 5.37 -28.56
CA SER A 60 -12.49 4.55 -29.51
C SER A 60 -13.34 3.46 -30.17
N THR A 61 -14.29 2.84 -29.46
CA THR A 61 -15.05 1.68 -29.96
C THR A 61 -16.56 1.94 -30.07
N GLY A 62 -17.06 3.09 -29.59
CA GLY A 62 -18.49 3.45 -29.63
C GLY A 62 -19.39 2.61 -28.72
N GLN A 63 -18.82 1.62 -28.01
CA GLN A 63 -19.56 0.73 -27.12
C GLN A 63 -19.44 1.23 -25.68
N LYS A 64 -20.56 1.68 -25.11
CA LYS A 64 -20.61 2.11 -23.70
C LYS A 64 -20.43 0.94 -22.74
N ASP A 65 -20.89 -0.25 -23.13
CA ASP A 65 -20.68 -1.51 -22.42
C ASP A 65 -20.93 -2.70 -23.34
N VAL A 66 -19.88 -3.25 -23.97
CA VAL A 66 -19.82 -4.70 -24.12
C VAL A 66 -18.70 -5.11 -23.18
N GLY A 67 -19.11 -5.30 -21.93
CA GLY A 67 -18.17 -5.58 -20.86
C GLY A 67 -17.36 -6.84 -21.19
N PRO A 68 -16.10 -6.92 -20.73
CA PRO A 68 -15.54 -8.20 -20.37
C PRO A 68 -16.61 -8.97 -19.58
N THR A 69 -16.81 -10.27 -19.82
CA THR A 69 -17.76 -11.10 -19.06
C THR A 69 -17.64 -10.78 -17.56
N HIS A 70 -18.72 -10.88 -16.78
CA HIS A 70 -18.73 -10.55 -15.34
C HIS A 70 -17.50 -11.08 -14.58
N SER A 71 -16.96 -12.23 -15.01
CA SER A 71 -15.72 -12.84 -14.53
C SER A 71 -14.45 -12.00 -14.76
N GLN A 72 -14.32 -11.35 -15.92
CA GLN A 72 -13.14 -10.56 -16.28
C GLN A 72 -13.15 -9.16 -15.64
N ARG A 73 -14.32 -8.55 -15.39
CA ARG A 73 -14.43 -7.31 -14.60
C ARG A 73 -13.99 -7.51 -13.15
N ASP A 74 -14.53 -8.51 -12.47
CA ASP A 74 -14.20 -8.84 -11.07
C ASP A 74 -12.69 -9.16 -10.90
N SER A 75 -12.09 -9.82 -11.90
CA SER A 75 -10.65 -10.12 -11.91
C SER A 75 -9.77 -8.87 -12.00
N THR A 76 -10.12 -7.90 -12.85
CA THR A 76 -9.38 -6.63 -12.94
C THR A 76 -9.53 -5.79 -11.69
N GLU A 77 -10.74 -5.68 -11.13
CA GLU A 77 -10.98 -4.86 -9.95
C GLU A 77 -10.27 -5.41 -8.71
N ARG A 78 -10.28 -6.73 -8.50
CA ARG A 78 -9.50 -7.36 -7.42
C ARG A 78 -8.01 -7.10 -7.56
N LYS A 79 -7.47 -7.16 -8.79
CA LYS A 79 -6.05 -6.94 -9.05
C LYS A 79 -5.65 -5.48 -8.78
N GLU A 80 -6.48 -4.52 -9.17
CA GLU A 80 -6.29 -3.10 -8.90
C GLU A 80 -6.32 -2.80 -7.39
N GLN A 81 -7.27 -3.38 -6.65
CA GLN A 81 -7.36 -3.23 -5.18
C GLN A 81 -6.13 -3.80 -4.46
N GLN A 82 -5.62 -4.95 -4.90
CA GLN A 82 -4.40 -5.51 -4.33
C GLN A 82 -3.15 -4.69 -4.63
N MET A 83 -3.08 -4.03 -5.79
CA MET A 83 -1.97 -3.12 -6.12
C MET A 83 -1.96 -1.89 -5.20
N ASP A 84 -3.14 -1.33 -4.93
CA ASP A 84 -3.29 -0.17 -4.05
C ASP A 84 -2.87 -0.49 -2.61
N ARG A 85 -3.33 -1.63 -2.05
CA ARG A 85 -2.92 -2.06 -0.71
C ARG A 85 -1.42 -2.34 -0.61
N PHE A 86 -0.82 -2.93 -1.65
CA PHE A 86 0.63 -3.18 -1.66
C PHE A 86 1.42 -1.87 -1.61
N GLN A 87 0.98 -0.87 -2.40
CA GLN A 87 1.62 0.44 -2.42
C GLN A 87 1.46 1.17 -1.09
N GLU A 88 0.27 1.12 -0.48
CA GLU A 88 0.02 1.72 0.82
C GLU A 88 0.97 1.18 1.92
N VAL A 89 1.18 -0.13 1.95
CA VAL A 89 2.11 -0.75 2.91
C VAL A 89 3.55 -0.30 2.67
N LEU A 90 3.97 -0.07 1.42
CA LEU A 90 5.28 0.52 1.12
C LEU A 90 5.40 1.95 1.62
N ASP A 91 4.38 2.77 1.38
CA ASP A 91 4.35 4.16 1.84
C ASP A 91 4.42 4.24 3.38
N GLU A 92 3.70 3.34 4.07
CA GLU A 92 3.76 3.21 5.52
C GLU A 92 5.14 2.80 6.06
N ILE A 93 5.87 1.94 5.33
CA ILE A 93 7.24 1.56 5.70
C ILE A 93 8.16 2.77 5.55
N GLU A 94 8.02 3.51 4.45
CA GLU A 94 8.85 4.68 4.18
C GLU A 94 8.61 5.79 5.21
N GLU A 95 7.35 6.04 5.57
CA GLU A 95 7.00 7.00 6.61
C GLU A 95 7.61 6.64 7.98
N ARG A 96 7.68 5.34 8.30
CA ARG A 96 8.33 4.85 9.53
C ARG A 96 9.84 5.04 9.50
N LYS A 97 10.49 4.82 8.36
CA LYS A 97 11.91 5.12 8.19
C LYS A 97 12.17 6.61 8.34
N GLN A 98 11.40 7.46 7.66
CA GLN A 98 11.54 8.90 7.74
C GLN A 98 11.35 9.41 9.17
N PHE A 99 10.36 8.89 9.89
CA PHE A 99 10.17 9.20 11.30
C PHE A 99 11.41 8.85 12.15
N LEU A 100 12.03 7.69 11.90
CA LEU A 100 13.25 7.31 12.62
C LEU A 100 14.42 8.22 12.28
N GLU A 101 14.55 8.64 11.03
CA GLU A 101 15.56 9.61 10.58
C GLU A 101 15.36 10.97 11.26
N ASP A 102 14.14 11.50 11.26
CA ASP A 102 13.81 12.77 11.91
C ASP A 102 14.09 12.73 13.42
N MET A 103 13.70 11.64 14.09
CA MET A 103 14.01 11.46 15.51
C MET A 103 15.51 11.28 15.77
N THR A 104 16.25 10.67 14.84
CA THR A 104 17.71 10.53 14.94
C THR A 104 18.41 11.87 14.75
N ALA A 105 17.95 12.70 13.80
CA ALA A 105 18.44 14.06 13.60
C ALA A 105 18.22 14.93 14.86
N LEU A 106 17.14 14.68 15.59
CA LEU A 106 16.86 15.32 16.89
C LEU A 106 17.59 14.66 18.09
N GLY A 107 18.44 13.66 17.85
CA GLY A 107 19.21 12.93 18.88
C GLY A 107 18.38 11.96 19.74
N LYS A 108 17.12 11.70 19.37
CA LYS A 108 16.20 10.80 20.08
C LYS A 108 16.04 9.42 19.43
N GLY A 109 16.72 9.16 18.31
CA GLY A 109 16.68 7.91 17.55
C GLY A 109 16.72 6.62 18.40
N PRO A 110 17.66 6.46 19.34
CA PRO A 110 17.78 5.25 20.15
C PRO A 110 16.53 4.91 20.99
N GLN A 111 15.70 5.90 21.31
CA GLN A 111 14.48 5.70 22.11
C GLN A 111 13.35 5.05 21.30
N TYR A 112 13.34 5.27 19.99
CA TYR A 112 12.27 4.83 19.09
C TYR A 112 12.69 3.71 18.15
N GLN A 113 14.00 3.52 17.96
CA GLN A 113 14.58 2.56 17.02
C GLN A 113 13.98 1.15 17.14
N GLN A 114 13.90 0.58 18.34
CA GLN A 114 13.38 -0.79 18.53
C GLN A 114 11.88 -0.91 18.21
N LEU A 115 11.10 0.09 18.60
CA LEU A 115 9.67 0.15 18.33
C LEU A 115 9.43 0.24 16.82
N ILE A 116 10.07 1.21 16.15
CA ILE A 116 9.90 1.45 14.72
C ILE A 116 10.42 0.27 13.89
N ASN A 117 11.55 -0.33 14.26
CA ASN A 117 12.04 -1.53 13.58
C ASN A 117 11.06 -2.70 13.69
N THR A 118 10.38 -2.84 14.84
CA THR A 118 9.35 -3.87 15.02
C THR A 118 8.15 -3.59 14.12
N GLU A 119 7.69 -2.35 14.03
CA GLU A 119 6.60 -1.96 13.14
C GLU A 119 6.94 -2.15 11.66
N ILE A 120 8.15 -1.74 11.24
CA ILE A 120 8.67 -1.98 9.88
C ILE A 120 8.67 -3.49 9.60
N SER A 121 9.15 -4.32 10.54
CA SER A 121 9.15 -5.76 10.38
C SER A 121 7.74 -6.37 10.29
N GLN A 122 6.75 -5.79 10.97
CA GLN A 122 5.35 -6.21 10.83
C GLN A 122 4.82 -5.85 9.44
N LYS A 123 5.11 -4.64 8.95
CA LYS A 123 4.69 -4.18 7.62
C LYS A 123 5.38 -4.92 6.48
N ILE A 124 6.64 -5.30 6.62
CA ILE A 124 7.33 -6.18 5.66
C ILE A 124 6.63 -7.54 5.58
N ARG A 125 6.23 -8.13 6.70
CA ARG A 125 5.46 -9.38 6.69
C ARG A 125 4.10 -9.24 6.02
N GLU A 126 3.40 -8.13 6.28
CA GLU A 126 2.16 -7.81 5.56
C GLU A 126 2.40 -7.73 4.04
N LEU A 127 3.48 -7.08 3.62
CA LEU A 127 3.89 -6.97 2.22
C LEU A 127 4.14 -8.36 1.59
N GLU A 128 4.86 -9.23 2.29
CA GLU A 128 5.15 -10.60 1.87
C GLU A 128 3.86 -11.45 1.75
N GLU A 129 2.92 -11.27 2.66
CA GLU A 129 1.62 -11.96 2.59
C GLU A 129 0.80 -11.52 1.38
N ILE A 130 0.79 -10.22 1.07
CA ILE A 130 0.13 -9.69 -0.13
C ILE A 130 0.76 -10.28 -1.38
N ASP A 131 2.10 -10.33 -1.46
CA ASP A 131 2.81 -10.87 -2.62
C ASP A 131 2.63 -12.39 -2.78
N ARG A 132 2.63 -13.13 -1.67
CA ARG A 132 2.36 -14.57 -1.65
C ARG A 132 0.95 -14.88 -2.18
N LYS A 133 -0.07 -14.19 -1.67
CA LYS A 133 -1.46 -14.34 -2.13
C LYS A 133 -1.59 -14.01 -3.62
N ARG A 134 -0.95 -12.94 -4.08
CA ARG A 134 -0.94 -12.57 -5.51
C ARG A 134 -0.30 -13.67 -6.37
N SER A 135 0.82 -14.23 -5.92
CA SER A 135 1.51 -15.32 -6.63
C SER A 135 0.65 -16.58 -6.70
N GLU A 136 -0.06 -16.91 -5.62
CA GLU A 136 -1.01 -18.02 -5.56
C GLU A 136 -2.21 -17.80 -6.49
N GLU A 137 -2.84 -16.62 -6.49
CA GLU A 137 -3.94 -16.27 -7.38
C GLU A 137 -3.53 -16.34 -8.86
N ILE A 138 -2.35 -15.82 -9.21
CA ILE A 138 -1.82 -15.91 -10.57
C ILE A 138 -1.57 -17.38 -10.96
N SER A 139 -1.05 -18.21 -10.04
CA SER A 139 -0.79 -19.63 -10.30
C SER A 139 -2.08 -20.43 -10.51
N THR A 140 -3.13 -20.15 -9.73
CA THR A 140 -4.42 -20.82 -9.84
C THR A 140 -5.14 -20.45 -11.14
N LEU A 141 -5.15 -19.16 -11.52
CA LEU A 141 -5.68 -18.71 -12.80
C LEU A 141 -5.00 -19.38 -14.01
N LYS A 142 -3.67 -19.53 -13.97
CA LYS A 142 -2.91 -20.22 -15.03
C LYS A 142 -3.26 -21.71 -15.14
N LEU A 143 -3.65 -22.37 -14.05
CA LEU A 143 -4.07 -23.77 -14.06
C LEU A 143 -5.50 -23.96 -14.57
N VAL A 144 -6.41 -23.02 -14.28
CA VAL A 144 -7.79 -23.04 -14.79
C VAL A 144 -7.82 -22.85 -16.31
N GLY A 145 -7.06 -21.89 -16.85
CA GLY A 145 -6.96 -21.69 -18.30
C GLY A 145 -6.37 -22.89 -19.06
N LYS A 146 -5.50 -23.67 -18.42
CA LYS A 146 -4.97 -24.94 -19.00
C LYS A 146 -6.02 -26.07 -19.01
N LYS A 147 -6.93 -26.12 -18.03
CA LYS A 147 -8.02 -27.12 -17.98
C LYS A 147 -9.15 -26.82 -18.96
N GLU A 148 -9.39 -25.55 -19.29
CA GLU A 148 -10.35 -25.18 -20.34
C GLU A 148 -9.81 -25.52 -21.73
N GLN A 149 -8.52 -25.23 -22.00
CA GLN A 149 -7.87 -25.63 -23.26
C GLN A 149 -7.77 -27.15 -23.47
N SER A 150 -7.70 -27.96 -22.40
CA SER A 150 -7.75 -29.42 -22.55
C SER A 150 -9.17 -29.92 -22.87
N LYS A 151 -10.21 -29.34 -22.23
CA LYS A 151 -11.61 -29.74 -22.46
C LYS A 151 -12.17 -29.28 -23.82
N GLU A 152 -11.67 -28.18 -24.39
CA GLU A 152 -12.06 -27.73 -25.74
C GLU A 152 -11.50 -28.67 -26.82
N ARG A 153 -10.23 -29.09 -26.68
CA ARG A 153 -9.59 -30.06 -27.59
C ARG A 153 -10.24 -31.44 -27.57
N ASP A 154 -10.79 -31.86 -26.43
CA ASP A 154 -11.48 -33.14 -26.30
C ASP A 154 -12.88 -33.10 -26.96
N ARG A 155 -13.54 -31.94 -27.04
CA ARG A 155 -14.85 -31.79 -27.72
C ARG A 155 -14.74 -31.66 -29.24
N GLU A 156 -13.68 -31.05 -29.76
CA GLU A 156 -13.45 -30.95 -31.21
C GLU A 156 -13.09 -32.31 -31.83
N GLY A 157 -12.51 -33.24 -31.04
CA GLY A 157 -12.19 -34.59 -31.49
C GLY A 157 -13.40 -35.52 -31.63
N GLU A 158 -14.50 -35.27 -30.91
CA GLU A 158 -15.72 -36.09 -30.99
C GLU A 158 -16.66 -35.68 -32.14
N ASN A 159 -16.53 -34.46 -32.68
CA ASN A 159 -17.42 -33.92 -33.72
C ASN A 159 -16.90 -34.12 -35.18
N MET A 160 -15.85 -34.92 -35.36
CA MET A 160 -15.28 -35.27 -36.68
C MET A 160 -15.44 -36.76 -37.04
N ASN A 161 -16.24 -37.51 -36.27
CA ASN A 161 -16.45 -38.94 -36.48
C ASN A 161 -17.91 -39.29 -36.86
N CYS A 162 -18.59 -38.41 -37.60
CA CYS A 162 -19.88 -38.67 -38.25
C CYS A 162 -19.74 -38.62 -39.77
#